data_AF-A0A7V3WHT9-F1
#
_entry.id   AF-A0A7V3WHT9-F1
#
_cell.length_a   1.000
_cell.length_b   1.000
_cell.length_c   1.000
_cell.angle_alpha   90.00
_cell.angle_beta   90.00
_cell.angle_gamma   90.00
#
_symmetry.space_group_name_H-M   'P 1'
#
loop_
_entity.id
_entity.type
_entity.pdbx_description
1 polymer ?
#
loop_
_entity_poly.entity_id
_entity_poly.type
_entity_poly.pdbx_seq_one_letter_code
_entity_poly.pdbx_strand_id
1 'polypeptide(L)'
;MSFRSFLEEVRKGLQEPVYLLISKDFFLQREALRIVKNVVPADERDFNLHVFDTLLDPESIVSFSDIIELVNTGSFFGKRRYTIYSGNIQRLSNM
;
A
#
# COMPACT_ATOMS: atom_id res chain seq x y z
N MET A 1 5.12 7.58 -11.27
CA MET A 1 5.27 8.99 -10.82
C MET A 1 6.65 9.22 -10.26
N SER A 2 7.12 10.48 -10.18
CA SER A 2 8.39 10.80 -9.51
C SER A 2 8.24 10.68 -7.98
N PHE A 3 9.35 10.41 -7.28
CA PHE A 3 9.34 10.35 -5.81
C PHE A 3 8.94 11.70 -5.19
N ARG A 4 9.38 12.82 -5.78
CA ARG A 4 8.98 14.16 -5.32
C ARG A 4 7.47 14.38 -5.46
N SER A 5 6.87 13.97 -6.57
CA SER A 5 5.42 14.07 -6.76
C SER A 5 4.67 13.22 -5.73
N PHE A 6 5.17 12.02 -5.42
CA PHE A 6 4.62 11.19 -4.35
C PHE A 6 4.66 11.89 -2.99
N LEU A 7 5.76 12.56 -2.63
CA LEU A 7 5.86 13.32 -1.38
C LEU A 7 4.82 14.45 -1.29
N GLU A 8 4.54 15.15 -2.39
CA GLU A 8 3.49 16.17 -2.41
C GLU A 8 2.09 15.56 -2.22
N GLU A 9 1.83 14.38 -2.79
CA GLU A 9 0.58 13.66 -2.59
C GLU A 9 0.39 13.17 -1.15
N VAL A 10 1.47 12.70 -0.51
CA VAL A 10 1.46 12.35 0.91
C VAL A 10 1.10 13.55 1.79
N ARG A 11 1.63 14.74 1.49
CA ARG A 11 1.29 15.98 2.23
C ARG A 11 -0.19 16.34 2.11
N LYS A 12 -0.85 15.97 1.02
CA LYS A 12 -2.30 16.17 0.82
C LYS A 12 -3.15 15.05 1.43
N GLY A 13 -2.53 14.06 2.06
CA GLY A 13 -3.24 12.91 2.63
C GLY A 13 -3.61 11.82 1.62
N LEU A 14 -2.88 11.76 0.48
CA LEU A 14 -3.07 10.76 -0.58
C LEU A 14 -4.52 10.77 -1.12
N GLN A 15 -4.99 11.88 -1.69
CA GLN A 15 -6.40 12.08 -2.04
C GLN A 15 -6.96 11.05 -3.03
N GLU A 16 -6.16 10.56 -3.97
CA GLU A 16 -6.60 9.58 -4.96
C GLU A 16 -6.81 8.19 -4.35
N PRO A 17 -7.75 7.38 -4.86
CA PRO A 17 -8.02 6.05 -4.32
C PRO A 17 -6.88 5.05 -4.59
N VAL A 18 -6.09 5.28 -5.65
CA VAL A 18 -5.05 4.34 -6.10
C VAL A 18 -3.79 5.09 -6.50
N TYR A 19 -2.64 4.59 -6.03
CA TYR A 19 -1.31 5.09 -6.39
C TYR A 19 -0.43 3.94 -6.88
N LEU A 20 0.19 4.12 -8.06
CA LEU A 20 1.16 3.17 -8.61
C LEU A 20 2.57 3.74 -8.53
N LEU A 21 3.38 3.14 -7.65
CA LEU A 21 4.78 3.50 -7.44
C LEU A 21 5.68 2.44 -8.07
N ILE A 22 6.38 2.82 -9.14
CA ILE A 22 7.34 1.94 -9.83
C ILE A 22 8.73 2.55 -9.67
N SER A 23 9.65 1.74 -9.16
CA SER A 23 11.06 2.09 -9.00
C SER A 23 11.90 0.83 -9.19
N LYS A 24 13.10 0.98 -9.77
CA LYS A 24 14.14 -0.07 -9.75
C LYS A 24 15.02 0.02 -8.51
N ASP A 25 14.99 1.16 -7.83
CA ASP A 25 15.75 1.41 -6.62
C ASP A 25 14.98 0.88 -5.40
N PHE A 26 15.58 -0.08 -4.70
CA PHE A 26 15.03 -0.71 -3.51
C PHE A 26 14.88 0.27 -2.34
N PHE A 27 15.81 1.20 -2.16
CA PHE A 27 15.73 2.21 -1.11
C PHE A 27 14.49 3.07 -1.30
N LEU A 28 14.21 3.54 -2.52
CA LEU A 28 13.01 4.34 -2.79
C LEU A 28 11.71 3.57 -2.56
N GLN A 29 11.67 2.28 -2.87
CA GLN A 29 10.50 1.43 -2.59
C GLN A 29 10.23 1.33 -1.09
N ARG A 30 11.29 1.08 -0.30
CA ARG A 30 11.20 0.94 1.17
C ARG A 30 10.85 2.26 1.84
N GLU A 31 11.42 3.34 1.35
CA GLU A 31 11.15 4.68 1.86
C GLU A 31 9.71 5.09 1.57
N ALA A 32 9.21 4.82 0.36
CA ALA A 32 7.80 5.05 0.04
C ALA A 32 6.87 4.25 0.98
N LEU A 33 7.16 2.96 1.19
CA LEU A 33 6.39 2.12 2.12
C LEU A 33 6.38 2.70 3.53
N ARG A 34 7.55 3.09 4.06
CA ARG A 34 7.69 3.71 5.38
C ARG A 34 6.86 4.99 5.49
N ILE A 35 6.87 5.82 4.46
CA ILE A 35 6.14 7.08 4.43
C ILE A 35 4.62 6.82 4.46
N VAL A 36 4.10 5.93 3.62
CA VAL A 36 2.65 5.64 3.60
C VAL A 36 2.18 5.04 4.94
N LYS A 37 2.96 4.15 5.57
CA LYS A 37 2.64 3.62 6.91
C LYS A 37 2.50 4.71 7.96
N ASN A 38 3.26 5.80 7.84
CA ASN A 38 3.21 6.93 8.76
C ASN A 38 2.06 7.91 8.49
N VAL A 39 1.34 7.78 7.38
CA VAL A 39 0.11 8.55 7.12
C VAL A 39 -1.02 8.07 8.02
N VAL A 40 -1.05 6.77 8.35
CA VAL A 40 -2.07 6.19 9.21
C VAL A 40 -1.71 6.42 10.68
N PRO A 41 -2.61 7.02 11.49
CA PRO A 41 -2.43 7.16 12.93
C PRO A 41 -2.15 5.82 13.61
N ALA A 42 -1.25 5.80 14.60
CA ALA A 42 -0.75 4.55 15.19
C ALA A 42 -1.86 3.68 15.81
N ASP A 43 -2.87 4.32 16.39
CA ASP A 43 -4.07 3.73 16.99
C ASP A 43 -5.06 3.16 15.97
N GLU A 44 -4.99 3.58 14.71
CA GLU A 44 -5.86 3.09 13.64
C GLU A 44 -5.21 2.00 12.77
N ARG A 45 -3.89 1.82 12.87
CA ARG A 45 -3.11 0.95 11.95
C ARG A 45 -3.57 -0.51 11.97
N ASP A 46 -3.95 -1.04 13.13
CA ASP A 46 -4.32 -2.46 13.27
C ASP A 46 -5.54 -2.85 12.41
N PHE A 47 -6.39 -1.88 12.05
CA PHE A 47 -7.63 -2.11 11.29
C PHE A 47 -7.65 -1.42 9.92
N ASN A 48 -6.95 -0.30 9.79
CA ASN A 48 -7.00 0.56 8.60
C ASN A 48 -5.72 0.51 7.76
N LEU A 49 -4.69 -0.25 8.14
CA LEU A 49 -3.48 -0.43 7.36
C LEU A 49 -3.21 -1.91 7.10
N HIS A 50 -3.20 -2.30 5.83
CA HIS A 50 -2.84 -3.65 5.41
C HIS A 50 -1.66 -3.59 4.46
N VAL A 51 -0.60 -4.34 4.77
CA VAL A 51 0.64 -4.35 3.98
C VAL A 51 0.96 -5.76 3.53
N PHE A 52 1.04 -5.94 2.23
CA PHE A 52 1.46 -7.15 1.55
C PHE A 52 2.83 -6.89 0.92
N ASP A 53 3.90 -7.30 1.59
CA ASP A 53 5.28 -7.11 1.14
C ASP A 53 5.88 -8.43 0.67
N THR A 54 5.69 -8.75 -0.60
CA THR A 54 6.16 -10.00 -1.22
C THR A 54 7.67 -10.04 -1.45
N LEU A 55 8.38 -8.93 -1.22
CA LEU A 55 9.86 -8.90 -1.27
C LEU A 55 10.45 -9.42 0.03
N LEU A 56 9.83 -9.12 1.17
CA LEU A 56 10.26 -9.59 2.49
C LEU A 56 9.69 -10.95 2.86
N ASP A 57 8.47 -11.23 2.41
CA ASP A 57 7.77 -12.47 2.70
C ASP A 57 7.32 -13.11 1.38
N PRO A 58 8.20 -13.87 0.71
CA PRO A 58 7.90 -14.50 -0.58
C PRO A 58 6.79 -15.55 -0.50
N GLU A 59 6.56 -16.11 0.70
CA GLU A 59 5.53 -17.11 1.01
C GLU A 59 4.20 -16.51 1.44
N SER A 60 4.14 -15.18 1.67
CA SER A 60 2.87 -14.42 1.73
C SER A 60 2.20 -14.38 0.36
N ILE A 61 1.71 -15.52 -0.10
CA ILE A 61 0.88 -15.66 -1.29
C ILE A 61 -0.50 -15.17 -0.88
N VAL A 62 -0.72 -13.87 -0.99
CA VAL A 62 -2.06 -13.30 -0.89
C VAL A 62 -2.64 -13.26 -2.29
N SER A 63 -3.79 -13.91 -2.49
CA SER A 63 -4.41 -13.91 -3.80
C SER A 63 -4.88 -12.49 -4.13
N PHE A 64 -4.85 -12.12 -5.41
CA PHE A 64 -5.35 -10.82 -5.84
C PHE A 64 -6.82 -10.63 -5.44
N SER A 65 -7.62 -11.71 -5.48
CA SER A 65 -9.00 -11.73 -5.02
C SER A 65 -9.14 -11.32 -3.55
N ASP A 66 -8.29 -11.86 -2.65
CA ASP A 66 -8.32 -11.49 -1.22
C ASP A 66 -8.01 -10.01 -1.02
N ILE A 67 -7.07 -9.45 -1.80
CA ILE A 67 -6.74 -8.02 -1.76
C ILE A 67 -7.96 -7.19 -2.20
N ILE A 68 -8.65 -7.60 -3.26
CA ILE A 68 -9.85 -6.90 -3.75
C ILE A 68 -10.99 -6.98 -2.74
N GLU A 69 -11.25 -8.15 -2.16
CA GLU A 69 -12.26 -8.31 -1.10
C GLU A 69 -11.95 -7.43 0.12
N LEU A 70 -10.68 -7.37 0.52
CA LEU A 70 -10.24 -6.50 1.61
C LEU A 70 -10.41 -5.02 1.30
N VAL A 71 -10.07 -4.58 0.08
CA VAL A 71 -10.25 -3.17 -0.33
C VAL A 71 -11.74 -2.79 -0.39
N ASN A 72 -12.61 -3.74 -0.71
CA ASN A 72 -14.07 -3.53 -0.74
C ASN A 72 -14.73 -3.62 0.63
N THR A 73 -14.05 -4.12 1.64
CA THR A 73 -14.59 -4.20 3.00
C THR A 73 -14.70 -2.81 3.62
N GLY A 74 -15.75 -2.53 4.39
CA GLY A 74 -15.91 -1.24 5.07
C GLY A 74 -14.73 -0.92 6.00
N SER A 75 -14.31 0.34 6.05
CA SER A 75 -13.26 0.79 6.96
C SER A 75 -13.74 0.85 8.40
N PHE A 76 -12.81 0.65 9.34
CA PHE A 76 -13.11 0.77 10.76
C PHE A 76 -13.42 2.23 11.13
N PHE A 77 -14.51 2.45 11.87
CA PHE A 77 -15.03 3.78 12.23
C PHE A 77 -15.23 4.77 11.06
N GLY A 78 -15.48 4.28 9.84
CA GLY A 78 -15.69 5.14 8.68
C GLY A 78 -14.47 5.95 8.23
N LYS A 79 -13.28 5.56 8.71
CA LYS A 79 -11.99 6.17 8.33
C LYS A 79 -11.53 5.67 6.97
N ARG A 80 -10.36 6.12 6.51
CA ARG A 80 -9.77 5.63 5.27
C ARG A 80 -8.92 4.39 5.53
N ARG A 81 -9.18 3.30 4.80
CA ARG A 81 -8.29 2.14 4.76
C ARG A 81 -7.17 2.36 3.74
N TYR A 82 -5.97 1.92 4.09
CA TYR A 82 -4.79 1.92 3.25
C TYR A 82 -4.35 0.48 3.04
N THR A 83 -4.43 0.01 1.80
CA THR A 83 -3.92 -1.30 1.40
C THR A 83 -2.68 -1.09 0.52
N ILE A 84 -1.55 -1.64 0.94
CA ILE A 84 -0.27 -1.48 0.26
C ILE A 84 0.19 -2.84 -0.24
N TYR A 85 0.39 -2.96 -1.54
CA TYR A 85 1.10 -4.08 -2.15
C TYR A 85 2.50 -3.63 -2.53
N SER A 86 3.52 -4.36 -2.08
CA SER A 86 4.92 -4.15 -2.43
C SER A 86 5.51 -5.43 -3.01
N GLY A 87 6.18 -5.29 -4.15
CA GLY A 87 6.86 -6.36 -4.87
C GLY A 87 6.40 -6.49 -6.31
N ASN A 88 6.55 -7.68 -6.88
CA ASN A 88 6.33 -7.87 -8.30
C ASN A 88 4.83 -7.91 -8.63
N ILE A 89 4.32 -6.88 -9.29
CA ILE A 89 2.92 -6.78 -9.72
C ILE A 89 2.51 -7.90 -10.70
N GLN A 90 3.46 -8.50 -11.44
CA GLN A 90 3.17 -9.63 -12.33
C GLN A 90 2.76 -10.89 -11.54
N ARG A 91 3.10 -10.99 -10.25
CA ARG A 91 2.61 -12.08 -9.40
C ARG A 91 1.12 -11.94 -9.07
N LEU A 92 0.55 -10.75 -9.22
CA LEU A 92 -0.89 -10.50 -9.05
C LEU A 92 -1.69 -10.86 -10.32
N SER A 93 -1.05 -10.90 -11.49
CA SER A 93 -1.73 -11.13 -12.78
C SER A 93 -1.85 -12.60 -13.19
N ASN A 94 -1.44 -13.55 -12.35
CA ASN A 94 -1.79 -14.97 -12.53
C ASN A 94 -3.26 -15.16 -12.13
N MET A 95 -4.14 -14.56 -12.94
CA MET A 95 -5.57 -14.85 -13.04
C MET A 95 -5.80 -15.82 -14.20
#